data_AF-A0A7X7R4N2-F1
#
_entry.id   AF-A0A7X7R4N2-F1
#
_cell.length_a   1.000
_cell.length_b   1.000
_cell.length_c   1.000
_cell.angle_alpha   90.00
_cell.angle_beta   90.00
_cell.angle_gamma   90.00
#
_symmetry.space_group_name_H-M   'P 1'
#
loop_
_entity.id
_entity.type
_entity.pdbx_description
1 polymer ?
#
loop_
_entity_poly.entity_id
_entity_poly.type
_entity_poly.pdbx_seq_one_letter_code
_entity_poly.pdbx_strand_id
1 'polypeptide(L)'
;MIMDFPVFKGAGYIMAHLPNIMMQHGTTITMEQIKNPDSSYLRIIDQYIRSYEQAVKYPPNQVYIGSLTPAELQELPRPWYDNLTDRGRAGKFGEIYPEDEFYAVLKISDSFQLVELEEGFSRRIKKIMAEKNIFTDKQLDILETASEASRIEELVESGKAGGLYLDRQLVGCIREAHDTDPNLSAGVIFENLVAKASGALAIINLLQKNDLDPEIVDYIIETSEEAI
;
A
#
# COMPACT_ATOMS: atom_id res chain seq x y z
N MET A 1 -38.67 19.27 -17.16
CA MET A 1 -37.27 18.81 -17.07
C MET A 1 -37.21 17.85 -15.90
N ILE A 2 -36.78 16.61 -16.13
CA ILE A 2 -36.41 15.72 -15.02
C ILE A 2 -35.14 16.32 -14.44
N MET A 3 -35.17 16.65 -13.15
CA MET A 3 -34.03 17.20 -12.44
C MET A 3 -33.22 16.00 -11.95
N ASP A 4 -32.11 15.69 -12.62
CA ASP A 4 -31.22 14.62 -12.20
C ASP A 4 -30.44 15.11 -10.99
N PHE A 5 -30.86 14.66 -9.82
CA PHE A 5 -30.12 14.91 -8.59
C PHE A 5 -28.89 14.00 -8.56
N PRO A 6 -27.75 14.48 -8.05
CA PRO A 6 -26.63 13.61 -7.77
C PRO A 6 -27.08 12.52 -6.80
N VAL A 7 -26.85 11.26 -7.17
CA VAL A 7 -27.14 10.10 -6.34
C VAL A 7 -25.86 9.36 -6.01
N PHE A 8 -25.74 8.93 -4.76
CA PHE A 8 -24.64 8.08 -4.34
C PHE A 8 -24.84 6.67 -4.88
N LYS A 9 -23.91 6.21 -5.73
CA LYS A 9 -23.98 4.87 -6.35
C LYS A 9 -23.25 3.79 -5.56
N GLY A 10 -22.18 4.14 -4.86
CA GLY A 10 -21.37 3.18 -4.14
C GLY A 10 -20.20 3.81 -3.39
N ALA A 11 -19.68 3.07 -2.41
CA ALA A 11 -18.42 3.36 -1.72
C ALA A 11 -17.50 2.14 -1.83
N GLY A 12 -16.20 2.41 -1.81
CA GLY A 12 -15.12 1.43 -1.79
C GLY A 12 -13.95 2.01 -1.02
N TYR A 13 -13.30 1.19 -0.19
CA TYR A 13 -12.17 1.60 0.62
C TYR A 13 -11.08 0.53 0.59
N ILE A 14 -9.84 0.96 0.76
CA ILE A 14 -8.70 0.06 0.92
C ILE A 14 -7.94 0.44 2.17
N MET A 15 -7.34 -0.57 2.79
CA MET A 15 -6.32 -0.39 3.81
C MET A 15 -5.10 -1.17 3.37
N ALA A 16 -3.94 -0.54 3.29
CA ALA A 16 -2.70 -1.23 3.01
C ALA A 16 -1.88 -1.34 4.31
N HIS A 17 -1.51 -2.55 4.71
CA HIS A 17 -0.65 -2.78 5.87
C HIS A 17 0.82 -2.75 5.42
N LEU A 18 1.47 -1.60 5.58
CA LEU A 18 2.80 -1.28 5.01
C LEU A 18 3.86 -1.00 6.09
N PRO A 19 4.16 -1.98 6.98
CA PRO A 19 5.04 -1.76 8.11
C PRO A 19 6.48 -1.42 7.68
N ASN A 20 6.99 -1.98 6.59
CA ASN A 20 8.36 -1.68 6.17
C ASN A 20 8.46 -0.27 5.59
N ILE A 21 7.46 0.20 4.83
CA ILE A 21 7.40 1.60 4.39
C ILE A 21 7.38 2.54 5.61
N MET A 22 6.55 2.25 6.62
CA MET A 22 6.51 3.04 7.86
C MET A 22 7.88 3.11 8.53
N MET A 23 8.60 1.98 8.63
CA MET A 23 9.93 1.91 9.26
C MET A 23 11.00 2.73 8.52
N GLN A 24 10.81 3.01 7.25
CA GLN A 24 11.81 3.66 6.40
C GLN A 24 11.51 5.12 6.13
N HIS A 25 10.23 5.45 6.01
CA HIS A 25 9.78 6.76 5.58
C HIS A 25 8.98 7.49 6.65
N GLY A 26 8.45 6.80 7.67
CA GLY A 26 7.63 7.41 8.71
C GLY A 26 8.39 8.49 9.50
N THR A 27 7.86 9.70 9.56
CA THR A 27 8.53 10.89 10.12
C THR A 27 9.00 10.68 11.55
N THR A 28 8.23 9.98 12.38
CA THR A 28 8.64 9.71 13.78
C THR A 28 9.91 8.86 13.82
N ILE A 29 9.98 7.84 12.98
CA ILE A 29 11.08 6.86 12.97
C ILE A 29 12.32 7.48 12.34
N THR A 30 12.17 8.14 11.19
CA THR A 30 13.27 8.80 10.48
C THR A 30 13.88 9.94 11.32
N MET A 31 13.04 10.77 11.97
CA MET A 31 13.53 11.83 12.84
C MET A 31 14.24 11.29 14.09
N GLU A 32 13.76 10.19 14.65
CA GLU A 32 14.40 9.56 15.79
C GLU A 32 15.73 8.89 15.40
N GLN A 33 15.82 8.25 14.23
CA GLN A 33 17.08 7.73 13.68
C GLN A 33 18.12 8.84 13.51
N ILE A 34 17.72 10.02 13.03
CA ILE A 34 18.61 11.17 12.83
C ILE A 34 19.05 11.76 14.17
N LYS A 35 18.13 11.94 15.13
CA LYS A 35 18.40 12.66 16.38
C LYS A 35 19.02 11.77 17.45
N ASN A 36 18.56 10.52 17.56
CA ASN A 36 18.87 9.58 18.62
C ASN A 36 19.03 8.14 18.06
N PRO A 37 20.04 7.87 17.21
CA PRO A 37 20.18 6.57 16.53
C PRO A 37 20.25 5.36 17.48
N ASP A 38 20.72 5.58 18.72
CA ASP A 38 20.84 4.54 19.75
C ASP A 38 19.62 4.42 20.67
N SER A 39 18.50 5.11 20.38
CA SER A 39 17.38 5.20 21.32
C SER A 39 16.75 3.86 21.65
N SER A 40 16.23 3.75 22.87
CA SER A 40 15.53 2.54 23.32
C SER A 40 14.28 2.25 22.47
N TYR A 41 13.64 3.29 21.93
CA TYR A 41 12.50 3.17 21.04
C TYR A 41 12.86 2.41 19.76
N LEU A 42 13.93 2.81 19.05
CA LEU A 42 14.36 2.15 17.82
C LEU A 42 14.78 0.69 18.04
N ARG A 43 15.29 0.37 19.23
CA ARG A 43 15.71 -1.01 19.58
C ARG A 43 14.54 -1.97 19.78
N ILE A 44 13.36 -1.46 20.15
CA ILE A 44 12.22 -2.31 20.54
C ILE A 44 11.05 -2.23 19.57
N ILE A 45 10.97 -1.20 18.72
CA ILE A 45 9.79 -0.94 17.87
C ILE A 45 9.37 -2.15 17.04
N ASP A 46 10.32 -2.87 16.44
CA ASP A 46 10.06 -4.08 15.65
C ASP A 46 9.21 -5.12 16.40
N GLN A 47 9.33 -5.18 17.73
CA GLN A 47 8.60 -6.13 18.59
C GLN A 47 7.12 -5.74 18.78
N TYR A 48 6.76 -4.50 18.45
CA TYR A 48 5.42 -3.94 18.64
C TYR A 48 4.68 -3.70 17.32
N ILE A 49 5.32 -3.97 16.18
CA ILE A 49 4.68 -3.91 14.87
C ILE A 49 3.78 -5.14 14.72
N ARG A 50 2.51 -4.91 14.38
CA ARG A 50 1.55 -5.99 14.15
C ARG A 50 1.88 -6.74 12.86
N SER A 51 1.70 -8.06 12.88
CA SER A 51 1.70 -8.85 11.65
C SER A 51 0.49 -8.47 10.78
N TYR A 52 0.55 -8.83 9.49
CA TYR A 52 -0.58 -8.66 8.59
C TYR A 52 -1.83 -9.37 9.11
N GLU A 53 -1.71 -10.59 9.63
CA GLU A 53 -2.83 -11.35 10.18
C GLU A 53 -3.46 -10.66 11.40
N GLN A 54 -2.63 -10.07 12.27
CA GLN A 54 -3.11 -9.30 13.41
C GLN A 54 -3.83 -8.02 12.95
N ALA A 55 -3.29 -7.33 11.93
CA ALA A 55 -3.90 -6.13 11.36
C ALA A 55 -5.24 -6.45 10.69
N VAL A 56 -5.34 -7.57 9.97
CA VAL A 56 -6.60 -8.07 9.41
C VAL A 56 -7.60 -8.32 10.52
N LYS A 57 -7.23 -9.05 11.56
CA LYS A 57 -8.16 -9.47 12.61
C LYS A 57 -8.50 -8.36 13.60
N TYR A 58 -7.85 -7.20 13.54
CA TYR A 58 -8.07 -6.10 14.46
C TYR A 58 -9.50 -5.54 14.31
N PRO A 59 -10.34 -5.55 15.38
CA PRO A 59 -11.76 -5.23 15.27
C PRO A 59 -12.08 -3.86 14.63
N PRO A 60 -11.35 -2.76 14.94
CA PRO A 60 -11.57 -1.49 14.24
C PRO A 60 -11.30 -1.54 12.73
N ASN A 61 -10.28 -2.30 12.29
CA ASN A 61 -10.01 -2.47 10.86
C ASN A 61 -11.15 -3.25 10.18
N GLN A 62 -11.73 -4.22 10.90
CA GLN A 62 -12.92 -4.95 10.44
C GLN A 62 -14.16 -4.06 10.32
N VAL A 63 -14.32 -3.07 11.20
CA VAL A 63 -15.37 -2.05 11.04
C VAL A 63 -15.09 -1.18 9.82
N TYR A 64 -13.85 -0.75 9.62
CA TYR A 64 -13.45 0.09 8.49
C TYR A 64 -13.82 -0.54 7.14
N ILE A 65 -13.52 -1.82 6.94
CA ILE A 65 -13.87 -2.54 5.69
C ILE A 65 -15.34 -2.99 5.61
N GLY A 66 -16.14 -2.74 6.65
CA GLY A 66 -17.57 -3.10 6.70
C GLY A 66 -17.85 -4.57 7.00
N SER A 67 -16.91 -5.28 7.60
CA SER A 67 -17.09 -6.66 8.09
C SER A 67 -17.72 -6.71 9.49
N LEU A 68 -17.56 -5.64 10.26
CA LEU A 68 -18.26 -5.39 11.52
C LEU A 68 -18.99 -4.05 11.46
N THR A 69 -20.06 -3.93 12.23
CA THR A 69 -20.71 -2.65 12.49
C THR A 69 -20.10 -1.94 13.70
N PRO A 70 -20.22 -0.61 13.80
CA PRO A 70 -19.81 0.11 15.01
C PRO A 70 -20.53 -0.36 16.28
N ALA A 71 -21.79 -0.83 16.17
CA ALA A 71 -22.53 -1.38 17.29
C ALA A 71 -21.93 -2.72 17.76
N GLU A 72 -21.63 -3.64 16.84
CA GLU A 72 -20.95 -4.90 17.19
C GLU A 72 -19.57 -4.66 17.81
N LEU A 73 -18.82 -3.65 17.34
CA LEU A 73 -17.52 -3.29 17.93
C LEU A 73 -17.63 -2.84 19.39
N GLN A 74 -18.72 -2.18 19.78
CA GLN A 74 -18.94 -1.72 21.16
C GLN A 74 -19.13 -2.88 22.13
N GLU A 75 -19.67 -4.00 21.66
CA GLU A 75 -19.90 -5.20 22.46
C GLU A 75 -18.62 -6.05 22.63
N LEU A 76 -17.56 -5.79 21.85
CA LEU A 76 -16.32 -6.55 21.94
C LEU A 76 -15.47 -6.14 23.16
N PRO A 77 -14.78 -7.11 23.82
CA PRO A 77 -13.94 -6.81 24.97
C PRO A 77 -12.78 -5.89 24.59
N ARG A 78 -12.46 -4.96 25.49
CA ARG A 78 -11.29 -4.08 25.36
C ARG A 78 -10.15 -4.57 26.27
N PRO A 79 -8.88 -4.36 25.87
CA PRO A 79 -8.44 -3.67 24.67
C PRO A 79 -8.57 -4.52 23.40
N TRP A 80 -8.93 -3.91 22.27
CA TRP A 80 -9.19 -4.61 21.02
C TRP A 80 -7.96 -5.28 20.41
N TYR A 81 -6.75 -4.83 20.75
CA TYR A 81 -5.51 -5.46 20.24
C TYR A 81 -5.26 -6.85 20.84
N ASP A 82 -5.83 -7.16 22.01
CA ASP A 82 -5.79 -8.49 22.62
C ASP A 82 -7.03 -9.34 22.27
N ASN A 83 -8.07 -8.72 21.71
CA ASN A 83 -9.37 -9.34 21.42
C ASN A 83 -9.64 -9.33 19.91
N LEU A 84 -8.81 -10.08 19.18
CA LEU A 84 -8.85 -10.17 17.73
C LEU A 84 -10.06 -10.97 17.24
N THR A 85 -10.58 -10.58 16.07
CA THR A 85 -11.65 -11.31 15.38
C THR A 85 -11.11 -12.53 14.61
N ASP A 86 -12.00 -13.37 14.11
CA ASP A 86 -11.70 -14.46 13.16
C ASP A 86 -11.99 -14.09 11.70
N ARG A 87 -12.35 -12.83 11.44
CA ARG A 87 -12.75 -12.34 10.12
C ARG A 87 -11.56 -12.18 9.18
N GLY A 88 -11.83 -12.30 7.88
CA GLY A 88 -10.84 -12.19 6.83
C GLY A 88 -10.55 -10.76 6.38
N ARG A 89 -9.66 -10.62 5.41
CA ARG A 89 -9.22 -9.33 4.84
C ARG A 89 -10.27 -8.57 4.04
N ALA A 90 -11.29 -9.26 3.53
CA ALA A 90 -12.31 -8.69 2.66
C ALA A 90 -13.61 -8.43 3.44
N GLY A 91 -14.14 -7.21 3.29
CA GLY A 91 -15.41 -6.79 3.86
C GLY A 91 -16.39 -6.28 2.81
N LYS A 92 -17.53 -5.76 3.28
CA LYS A 92 -18.59 -5.23 2.40
C LYS A 92 -18.10 -4.03 1.59
N PHE A 93 -17.37 -3.12 2.21
CA PHE A 93 -16.96 -1.86 1.59
C PHE A 93 -15.49 -1.81 1.22
N GLY A 94 -14.67 -2.72 1.74
CA GLY A 94 -13.24 -2.63 1.49
C GLY A 94 -12.46 -3.89 1.71
N GLU A 95 -11.14 -3.76 1.59
CA GLU A 95 -10.20 -4.87 1.73
C GLU A 95 -8.86 -4.39 2.33
N ILE A 96 -8.25 -5.26 3.14
CA ILE A 96 -6.94 -5.02 3.76
C ILE A 96 -5.86 -5.74 2.95
N TYR A 97 -4.98 -4.98 2.30
CA TYR A 97 -3.93 -5.47 1.43
C TYR A 97 -2.61 -5.66 2.20
N PRO A 98 -1.89 -6.77 1.99
CA PRO A 98 -0.54 -6.96 2.48
C PRO A 98 0.47 -6.16 1.63
N GLU A 99 1.64 -5.94 2.21
CA GLU A 99 2.68 -5.08 1.63
C GLU A 99 3.26 -5.60 0.32
N ASP A 100 3.39 -6.92 0.17
CA ASP A 100 3.88 -7.55 -1.06
C ASP A 100 2.95 -7.30 -2.26
N GLU A 101 1.63 -7.45 -2.05
CA GLU A 101 0.63 -7.11 -3.06
C GLU A 101 0.65 -5.63 -3.40
N PHE A 102 0.83 -4.76 -2.40
CA PHE A 102 0.91 -3.32 -2.61
C PHE A 102 2.14 -2.93 -3.45
N TYR A 103 3.28 -3.62 -3.28
CA TYR A 103 4.46 -3.41 -4.12
C TYR A 103 4.22 -3.75 -5.60
N ALA A 104 3.38 -4.75 -5.89
CA ALA A 104 2.95 -4.99 -7.27
C ALA A 104 2.06 -3.85 -7.80
N VAL A 105 1.15 -3.32 -6.99
CA VAL A 105 0.32 -2.17 -7.36
C VAL A 105 1.19 -0.93 -7.61
N LEU A 106 2.23 -0.69 -6.80
CA LEU A 106 3.21 0.39 -7.03
C LEU A 106 3.86 0.25 -8.41
N LYS A 107 4.41 -0.92 -8.73
CA LYS A 107 5.07 -1.19 -10.02
C LYS A 107 4.12 -1.02 -11.21
N ILE A 108 2.88 -1.50 -11.10
CA ILE A 108 1.86 -1.37 -12.15
C ILE A 108 1.42 0.09 -12.33
N SER A 109 1.38 0.86 -11.24
CA SER A 109 0.97 2.26 -11.24
C SER A 109 2.07 3.21 -11.71
N ASP A 110 3.29 2.73 -11.83
CA ASP A 110 4.46 3.50 -12.23
C ASP A 110 4.56 3.63 -13.76
N SER A 111 4.19 4.81 -14.26
CA SER A 111 4.24 5.13 -15.69
C SER A 111 5.64 5.55 -16.16
N PHE A 112 6.56 5.82 -15.23
CA PHE A 112 7.91 6.33 -15.51
C PHE A 112 9.02 5.29 -15.34
N GLN A 113 8.67 4.06 -14.94
CA GLN A 113 9.60 2.93 -14.77
C GLN A 113 10.70 3.19 -13.73
N LEU A 114 10.35 3.88 -12.64
CA LEU A 114 11.18 4.18 -11.48
C LEU A 114 11.15 3.09 -10.40
N VAL A 115 10.12 2.25 -10.37
CA VAL A 115 10.03 1.10 -9.46
C VAL A 115 10.79 -0.07 -10.06
N GLU A 116 11.79 -0.59 -9.36
CA GLU A 116 12.51 -1.81 -9.72
C GLU A 116 12.19 -2.90 -8.68
N LEU A 117 11.78 -4.08 -9.14
CA LEU A 117 11.52 -5.24 -8.27
C LEU A 117 12.55 -6.32 -8.55
N GLU A 118 12.95 -7.06 -7.52
CA GLU A 118 13.84 -8.21 -7.66
C GLU A 118 13.15 -9.32 -8.46
N GLU A 119 13.89 -10.03 -9.32
CA GLU A 119 13.33 -11.03 -10.25
C GLU A 119 12.48 -12.12 -9.59
N GLY A 120 13.00 -12.72 -8.51
CA GLY A 120 12.32 -13.75 -7.73
C GLY A 120 11.06 -13.23 -7.05
N PHE A 121 11.12 -12.03 -6.47
CA PHE A 121 9.97 -11.32 -5.90
C PHE A 121 8.92 -11.03 -6.98
N SER A 122 9.31 -10.41 -8.09
CA SER A 122 8.42 -9.99 -9.16
C SER A 122 7.69 -11.18 -9.80
N ARG A 123 8.39 -12.28 -10.04
CA ARG A 123 7.80 -13.52 -10.56
C ARG A 123 6.79 -14.13 -9.59
N ARG A 124 7.08 -14.11 -8.29
CA ARG A 124 6.16 -14.62 -7.26
C ARG A 124 4.92 -13.75 -7.16
N ILE A 125 5.08 -12.43 -7.06
CA ILE A 125 3.94 -11.54 -6.88
C ILE A 125 3.06 -11.46 -8.13
N LYS A 126 3.62 -11.57 -9.35
CA LYS A 126 2.81 -11.68 -10.59
C LYS A 126 1.81 -12.84 -10.52
N LYS A 127 2.22 -14.00 -10.01
CA LYS A 127 1.32 -15.16 -9.85
C LYS A 127 0.19 -14.88 -8.86
N ILE A 128 0.53 -14.30 -7.70
CA ILE A 128 -0.46 -13.93 -6.67
C ILE A 128 -1.46 -12.91 -7.22
N MET A 129 -0.99 -11.90 -7.95
CA MET A 129 -1.85 -10.84 -8.48
C MET A 129 -2.74 -11.32 -9.64
N ALA A 130 -2.28 -12.28 -10.44
CA ALA A 130 -3.09 -12.88 -11.50
C ALA A 130 -4.35 -13.59 -10.97
N GLU A 131 -4.26 -14.25 -9.82
CA GLU A 131 -5.39 -14.95 -9.20
C GLU A 131 -6.50 -14.01 -8.70
N LYS A 132 -6.17 -12.73 -8.49
CA LYS A 132 -7.12 -11.74 -7.96
C LYS A 132 -8.06 -11.16 -9.00
N ASN A 133 -7.74 -11.31 -10.29
CA ASN A 133 -8.55 -10.77 -11.40
C ASN A 133 -8.89 -9.27 -11.26
N ILE A 134 -7.96 -8.48 -10.70
CA ILE A 134 -8.12 -7.02 -10.54
C ILE A 134 -7.32 -6.20 -11.56
N PHE A 135 -6.43 -6.85 -12.31
CA PHE A 135 -5.59 -6.26 -13.34
C PHE A 135 -5.73 -7.05 -14.64
N THR A 136 -5.58 -6.35 -15.77
CA THR A 136 -5.51 -6.96 -17.10
C THR A 136 -4.17 -7.68 -17.31
N ASP A 137 -4.11 -8.62 -18.26
CA ASP A 137 -2.86 -9.32 -18.62
C ASP A 137 -1.74 -8.32 -18.96
N LYS A 138 -2.06 -7.27 -19.74
CA LYS A 138 -1.11 -6.21 -20.09
C LYS A 138 -0.54 -5.48 -18.87
N GLN A 139 -1.34 -5.28 -17.82
CA GLN A 139 -0.87 -4.67 -16.58
C GLN A 139 0.00 -5.65 -15.79
N LEU A 140 -0.38 -6.93 -15.74
CA LEU A 140 0.42 -7.99 -15.10
C LEU A 140 1.76 -8.21 -15.80
N ASP A 141 1.84 -7.96 -17.11
CA ASP A 141 3.09 -8.06 -17.88
C ASP A 141 4.15 -7.02 -17.49
N ILE A 142 3.75 -5.90 -16.86
CA ILE A 142 4.70 -4.92 -16.28
C ILE A 142 5.58 -5.60 -15.21
N LEU A 143 5.04 -6.60 -14.49
CA LEU A 143 5.77 -7.37 -13.48
C LEU A 143 6.79 -8.36 -14.07
N GLU A 144 6.83 -8.53 -15.40
CA GLU A 144 7.92 -9.30 -16.04
C GLU A 144 9.21 -8.50 -16.13
N THR A 145 9.13 -7.17 -16.06
CA THR A 145 10.30 -6.29 -16.07
C THR A 145 10.81 -6.11 -14.65
N ALA A 146 11.84 -6.87 -14.32
CA ALA A 146 12.49 -6.92 -13.01
C ALA A 146 14.01 -6.68 -13.13
N SER A 147 14.66 -6.49 -11.99
CA SER A 147 16.10 -6.20 -11.89
C SER A 147 16.82 -7.25 -11.06
N GLU A 148 18.09 -7.48 -11.36
CA GLU A 148 18.98 -8.27 -10.51
C GLU A 148 19.11 -7.65 -9.11
N ALA A 149 19.22 -8.49 -8.08
CA ALA A 149 19.37 -8.04 -6.70
C ALA A 149 20.57 -7.09 -6.51
N SER A 150 21.70 -7.39 -7.16
CA SER A 150 22.93 -6.58 -7.12
C SER A 150 22.72 -5.14 -7.61
N ARG A 151 21.92 -4.96 -8.66
CA ARG A 151 21.57 -3.63 -9.17
C ARG A 151 20.71 -2.85 -8.19
N ILE A 152 19.74 -3.52 -7.56
CA ILE A 152 18.86 -2.90 -6.56
C ILE A 152 19.69 -2.46 -5.34
N GLU A 153 20.61 -3.31 -4.89
CA GLU A 153 21.57 -2.99 -3.81
C GLU A 153 22.41 -1.75 -4.17
N GLU A 154 23.01 -1.71 -5.36
CA GLU A 154 23.81 -0.56 -5.83
C GLU A 154 23.00 0.76 -5.85
N LEU A 155 21.75 0.72 -6.31
CA LEU A 155 20.87 1.89 -6.36
C LEU A 155 20.53 2.43 -4.96
N VAL A 156 20.28 1.54 -4.01
CA VAL A 156 19.96 1.92 -2.63
C VAL A 156 21.21 2.43 -1.90
N GLU A 157 22.35 1.73 -2.02
CA GLU A 157 23.61 2.13 -1.37
C GLU A 157 24.15 3.47 -1.90
N SER A 158 23.95 3.76 -3.19
CA SER A 158 24.33 5.04 -3.78
C SER A 158 23.43 6.22 -3.38
N GLY A 159 22.32 5.96 -2.66
CA GLY A 159 21.36 6.97 -2.24
C GLY A 159 20.42 7.46 -3.34
N LYS A 160 20.45 6.83 -4.52
CA LYS A 160 19.61 7.18 -5.68
C LYS A 160 18.24 6.53 -5.67
N ALA A 161 17.97 5.64 -4.72
CA ALA A 161 16.70 4.96 -4.58
C ALA A 161 16.34 4.71 -3.11
N GLY A 162 15.04 4.76 -2.79
CA GLY A 162 14.49 4.23 -1.54
C GLY A 162 14.20 2.74 -1.70
N GLY A 163 14.70 1.89 -0.81
CA GLY A 163 14.49 0.44 -0.92
C GLY A 163 13.06 0.03 -0.57
N LEU A 164 12.65 -1.13 -1.08
CA LEU A 164 11.39 -1.82 -0.74
C LEU A 164 11.75 -3.12 -0.03
N TYR A 165 11.17 -3.35 1.14
CA TYR A 165 11.61 -4.43 2.02
C TYR A 165 10.43 -5.30 2.42
N LEU A 166 10.67 -6.60 2.45
CA LEU A 166 9.73 -7.59 2.96
C LEU A 166 10.52 -8.57 3.82
N ASP A 167 10.07 -8.81 5.05
CA ASP A 167 10.76 -9.70 6.00
C ASP A 167 12.27 -9.40 6.16
N ARG A 168 12.61 -8.11 6.17
CA ARG A 168 14.00 -7.58 6.23
C ARG A 168 14.85 -7.89 5.01
N GLN A 169 14.26 -8.36 3.92
CA GLN A 169 14.94 -8.57 2.64
C GLN A 169 14.63 -7.42 1.70
N LEU A 170 15.67 -6.92 1.00
CA LEU A 170 15.50 -5.94 -0.07
C LEU A 170 14.89 -6.64 -1.29
N VAL A 171 13.65 -6.31 -1.61
CA VAL A 171 12.86 -6.94 -2.68
C VAL A 171 12.60 -6.01 -3.87
N GLY A 172 13.03 -4.76 -3.77
CA GLY A 172 12.89 -3.76 -4.80
C GLY A 172 13.41 -2.40 -4.35
N CYS A 173 13.24 -1.38 -5.19
CA CYS A 173 13.50 0.01 -4.85
C CYS A 173 12.66 0.96 -5.70
N ILE A 174 12.50 2.20 -5.25
CA ILE A 174 11.96 3.32 -6.00
C ILE A 174 13.07 4.33 -6.23
N ARG A 175 13.41 4.53 -7.50
CA ARG A 175 14.47 5.46 -7.90
C ARG A 175 14.01 6.91 -7.88
N GLU A 176 14.97 7.81 -7.71
CA GLU A 176 14.79 9.21 -8.10
C GLU A 176 14.48 9.34 -9.59
N ALA A 177 13.73 10.38 -9.94
CA ALA A 177 13.46 10.74 -11.32
C ALA A 177 14.51 11.70 -11.90
N HIS A 178 15.30 12.37 -11.04
CA HIS A 178 16.36 13.28 -11.46
C HIS A 178 17.39 13.52 -10.35
N ASP A 179 18.68 13.47 -10.70
CA ASP A 179 19.81 13.56 -9.76
C ASP A 179 19.96 14.90 -9.02
N THR A 180 19.34 15.98 -9.51
CA THR A 180 19.52 17.33 -8.91
C THR A 180 18.23 18.08 -8.58
N ASP A 181 17.07 17.59 -9.01
CA ASP A 181 15.81 18.28 -8.73
C ASP A 181 15.25 17.73 -7.41
N PRO A 182 15.18 18.52 -6.33
CA PRO A 182 14.71 18.03 -5.04
C PRO A 182 13.27 17.50 -5.09
N ASN A 183 12.44 18.00 -6.00
CA ASN A 183 11.06 17.53 -6.19
C ASN A 183 10.98 16.19 -6.93
N LEU A 184 12.11 15.71 -7.46
CA LEU A 184 12.26 14.44 -8.16
C LEU A 184 13.20 13.48 -7.42
N SER A 185 13.52 13.80 -6.16
CA SER A 185 14.29 12.93 -5.27
C SER A 185 13.56 11.61 -5.00
N ALA A 186 14.32 10.57 -4.67
CA ALA A 186 13.75 9.25 -4.39
C ALA A 186 12.65 9.28 -3.33
N GLY A 187 12.81 10.09 -2.27
CA GLY A 187 11.79 10.28 -1.22
C GLY A 187 10.49 10.83 -1.79
N VAL A 188 10.53 11.97 -2.48
CA VAL A 188 9.31 12.60 -3.05
C VAL A 188 8.63 11.68 -4.07
N ILE A 189 9.41 11.00 -4.92
CA ILE A 189 8.87 10.03 -5.87
C ILE A 189 8.20 8.85 -5.14
N PHE A 190 8.79 8.38 -4.05
CA PHE A 190 8.23 7.31 -3.23
C PHE A 190 6.84 7.70 -2.72
N GLU A 191 6.72 8.87 -2.09
CA GLU A 191 5.45 9.38 -1.54
C GLU A 191 4.39 9.51 -2.63
N ASN A 192 4.74 10.14 -3.76
CA ASN A 192 3.84 10.32 -4.90
C ASN A 192 3.36 8.98 -5.48
N LEU A 193 4.25 7.98 -5.58
CA LEU A 193 3.87 6.66 -6.08
C LEU A 193 2.99 5.90 -5.09
N VAL A 194 3.23 5.99 -3.79
CA VAL A 194 2.36 5.40 -2.75
C VAL A 194 0.97 6.03 -2.79
N ALA A 195 0.87 7.35 -2.90
CA ALA A 195 -0.41 8.05 -3.05
C ALA A 195 -1.15 7.60 -4.33
N LYS A 196 -0.45 7.59 -5.47
CA LYS A 196 -1.03 7.13 -6.75
C LYS A 196 -1.50 5.68 -6.70
N ALA A 197 -0.69 4.76 -6.18
CA ALA A 197 -1.00 3.34 -6.13
C ALA A 197 -2.16 3.04 -5.19
N SER A 198 -2.20 3.68 -4.01
CA SER A 198 -3.32 3.53 -3.07
C SER A 198 -4.63 4.09 -3.64
N GLY A 199 -4.59 5.25 -4.29
CA GLY A 199 -5.75 5.82 -4.99
C GLY A 199 -6.25 4.94 -6.13
N ALA A 200 -5.35 4.42 -6.97
CA ALA A 200 -5.70 3.48 -8.04
C ALA A 200 -6.37 2.21 -7.49
N LEU A 201 -5.81 1.64 -6.41
CA LEU A 201 -6.37 0.46 -5.76
C LEU A 201 -7.75 0.72 -5.14
N ALA A 202 -7.96 1.91 -4.57
CA ALA A 202 -9.25 2.33 -4.04
C ALA A 202 -10.33 2.40 -5.14
N ILE A 203 -9.99 2.95 -6.30
CA ILE A 203 -10.90 3.01 -7.46
C ILE A 203 -11.22 1.60 -7.97
N ILE A 204 -10.21 0.74 -8.12
CA ILE A 204 -10.41 -0.67 -8.53
C ILE A 204 -11.36 -1.37 -7.55
N ASN A 205 -11.15 -1.20 -6.24
CA ASN A 205 -12.01 -1.78 -5.22
C ASN A 205 -13.44 -1.24 -5.28
N LEU A 206 -13.62 0.08 -5.43
CA LEU A 206 -14.93 0.73 -5.59
C LEU A 206 -15.71 0.14 -6.76
N LEU A 207 -15.08 0.04 -7.93
CA LEU A 207 -15.72 -0.45 -9.15
C LEU A 207 -16.13 -1.92 -8.99
N GLN A 208 -15.23 -2.78 -8.49
CA GLN A 208 -15.50 -4.20 -8.30
C GLN A 208 -16.58 -4.48 -7.24
N LYS A 209 -16.56 -3.79 -6.10
CA LYS A 209 -17.53 -4.01 -5.01
C LYS A 209 -18.95 -3.57 -5.37
N ASN A 210 -19.08 -2.66 -6.34
CA ASN A 210 -20.36 -2.07 -6.72
C ASN A 210 -20.80 -2.48 -8.14
N ASP A 211 -20.08 -3.39 -8.79
CA ASP A 211 -20.35 -3.86 -10.17
C ASP A 211 -20.53 -2.68 -11.15
N LEU A 212 -19.61 -1.71 -11.05
CA LEU A 212 -19.62 -0.50 -11.88
C LEU A 212 -18.66 -0.68 -13.04
N ASP A 213 -19.16 -0.42 -14.24
CA ASP A 213 -18.34 -0.34 -15.45
C ASP A 213 -17.43 0.90 -15.38
N PRO A 214 -16.10 0.76 -15.47
CA PRO A 214 -15.18 1.89 -15.48
C PRO A 214 -15.49 2.95 -16.56
N GLU A 215 -16.09 2.55 -17.70
CA GLU A 215 -16.39 3.47 -18.80
C GLU A 215 -17.49 4.50 -18.48
N ILE A 216 -18.24 4.31 -17.39
CA ILE A 216 -19.26 5.29 -16.95
C ILE A 216 -18.64 6.49 -16.22
N VAL A 217 -17.35 6.44 -15.90
CA VAL A 217 -16.67 7.47 -15.11
C VAL A 217 -16.12 8.55 -16.04
N ASP A 218 -16.83 9.67 -16.11
CA ASP A 218 -16.40 10.83 -16.93
C ASP A 218 -15.27 11.63 -16.29
N TYR A 219 -15.24 11.69 -14.96
CA TYR A 219 -14.26 12.47 -14.21
C TYR A 219 -13.93 11.81 -12.87
N ILE A 220 -12.70 12.04 -12.42
CA ILE A 220 -12.21 11.63 -11.11
C ILE A 220 -11.78 12.90 -10.39
N ILE A 221 -12.30 13.09 -9.18
CA ILE A 221 -11.79 14.11 -8.25
C ILE A 221 -10.99 13.36 -7.20
N GLU A 222 -9.72 13.69 -7.15
CA GLU A 222 -8.77 13.17 -6.17
C GLU A 222 -8.61 14.23 -5.07
N THR A 223 -8.52 13.78 -3.82
CA THR A 223 -8.33 14.66 -2.66
C THR A 223 -7.50 13.90 -1.65
N SER A 224 -6.18 14.06 -1.74
CA SER A 224 -5.22 13.46 -0.82
C SER A 224 -4.79 14.45 0.25
N GLU A 225 -4.38 13.88 1.37
CA GLU A 225 -3.49 14.51 2.33
C GLU A 225 -2.37 13.52 2.59
N GLU A 226 -1.13 13.93 2.34
CA GLU A 226 0.04 13.14 2.72
C GLU A 226 0.59 13.66 4.07
N ALA A 227 0.51 12.82 5.09
CA ALA A 227 1.26 13.00 6.33
C ALA A 227 1.98 11.67 6.61
N ILE A 228 3.26 11.62 6.26
CA ILE A 228 4.15 10.49 6.50
C ILE A 228 5.01 10.80 7.72
#